data_AF-A0A086K1Q4-F1
#
_entry.id   AF-A0A086K1Q4-F1
#
_cell.length_a   1.000
_cell.length_b   1.000
_cell.length_c   1.000
_cell.angle_alpha   90.00
_cell.angle_beta   90.00
_cell.angle_gamma   90.00
#
_symmetry.space_group_name_H-M   'P 1'
#
loop_
_entity.id
_entity.type
_entity.pdbx_description
1 polymer ?
#
loop_
_entity_poly.entity_id
_entity_poly.type
_entity_poly.pdbx_seq_one_letter_code
_entity_poly.pdbx_strand_id
1 'polypeptide(L)'
;VFTILRHRHVESFATIQRLVTVPIAESELLRLLLQYAVLVLGNWAIKSMYVYDDMYEISCRDLLLALLIRSGAAFVPPSQGGAGSDACTPPASAGLPKEAFRSATRLSLDRVSQMLQEVAVCSSSAWRLKLPPDAAFLAAHPAIQRHFDQWWKQRLQQVVKEVHQRRDARANPQGPLTGGEEGKTKDASVAVSPALLQLAGRLCSSALKTQGALTFQQLRETLNSKNNDFLAVADRDLERVLQTVAIQVGTVWLAPKVGNAQMDLYRDCLIEVLKKQTQPQSKAAIVQEMSQALNRRIDLPDFTLRKLLRELAVNESGFWSFKGRVPESGDGDVPLPPVF
;
A
#
# COMPACT_ATOMS: atom_id res chain seq x y z
N VAL A 1 -7.10 9.66 11.11
CA VAL A 1 -5.98 10.21 10.30
C VAL A 1 -5.86 9.55 8.93
N PHE A 2 -5.53 8.26 8.84
CA PHE A 2 -5.34 7.55 7.56
C PHE A 2 -6.52 7.76 6.58
N THR A 3 -7.76 7.55 7.02
CA THR A 3 -8.95 7.76 6.18
C THR A 3 -9.06 9.18 5.67
N ILE A 4 -8.80 10.20 6.49
CA ILE A 4 -8.86 11.61 6.09
C ILE A 4 -7.86 11.87 4.97
N LEU A 5 -6.60 11.50 5.19
CA LEU A 5 -5.51 11.76 4.26
C LEU A 5 -5.58 10.89 2.99
N ARG A 6 -6.19 9.70 3.06
CA ARG A 6 -6.45 8.86 1.88
C ARG A 6 -7.44 9.52 0.91
N HIS A 7 -8.38 10.32 1.42
CA HIS A 7 -9.34 11.03 0.56
C HIS A 7 -8.83 12.42 0.15
N ARG A 8 -8.13 13.12 1.04
CA ARG A 8 -7.71 14.51 0.80
C ARG A 8 -6.29 14.67 0.24
N HIS A 9 -5.45 13.64 0.35
CA HIS A 9 -4.02 13.57 -0.05
C HIS A 9 -3.08 14.56 0.64
N VAL A 10 -3.50 15.80 0.91
CA VAL A 10 -2.75 16.82 1.65
C VAL A 10 -3.72 17.67 2.47
N GLU A 11 -3.39 17.92 3.75
CA GLU A 11 -4.16 18.82 4.62
C GLU A 11 -3.31 19.53 5.66
N SER A 12 -3.78 20.68 6.16
CA SER A 12 -3.14 21.38 7.29
C SER A 12 -3.40 20.63 8.61
N PHE A 13 -2.50 20.81 9.59
CA PHE A 13 -2.63 20.15 10.89
C PHE A 13 -3.95 20.53 11.58
N ALA A 14 -4.28 21.82 11.59
CA ALA A 14 -5.52 22.34 12.16
C ALA A 14 -6.77 21.75 11.52
N THR A 15 -6.77 21.54 10.19
CA THR A 15 -7.91 20.91 9.50
C THR A 15 -8.00 19.43 9.84
N ILE A 16 -6.89 18.70 9.89
CA ILE A 16 -6.90 17.29 10.30
C ILE A 16 -7.45 17.17 11.72
N GLN A 17 -6.98 17.99 12.66
CA GLN A 17 -7.45 18.00 14.04
C GLN A 17 -8.96 18.22 14.15
N ARG A 18 -9.52 19.15 13.35
CA ARG A 18 -10.98 19.39 13.28
C ARG A 18 -11.77 18.22 12.69
N LEU A 19 -11.18 17.47 11.77
CA LEU A 19 -11.84 16.34 11.08
C LEU A 19 -11.77 15.03 11.87
N VAL A 20 -10.90 14.92 12.88
CA VAL A 20 -10.89 13.75 13.76
C VAL A 20 -12.10 13.84 14.69
N THR A 21 -12.98 12.84 14.62
CA THR A 21 -14.23 12.78 15.40
C THR A 21 -14.03 12.33 16.85
N VAL A 22 -12.87 11.77 17.17
CA VAL A 22 -12.52 11.28 18.51
C VAL A 22 -11.56 12.27 19.16
N PRO A 23 -11.81 12.71 20.41
CA PRO A 23 -10.85 13.53 21.14
C PRO A 23 -9.47 12.87 21.17
N ILE A 24 -8.46 13.58 20.66
CA ILE A 24 -7.10 13.07 20.54
C ILE A 24 -6.13 14.13 21.03
N ALA A 25 -5.17 13.73 21.87
CA ALA A 25 -4.09 14.61 22.28
C ALA A 25 -3.21 14.95 21.07
N GLU A 26 -2.68 16.16 21.05
CA GLU A 26 -1.85 16.66 19.94
C GLU A 26 -0.64 15.76 19.66
N SER A 27 0.04 15.32 20.72
CA SER A 27 1.20 14.40 20.63
C SER A 27 0.84 13.07 19.96
N GLU A 28 -0.35 12.53 20.26
CA GLU A 28 -0.84 11.29 19.68
C GLU A 28 -1.26 11.49 18.21
N LEU A 29 -1.88 12.64 17.90
CA LEU A 29 -2.19 13.01 16.51
C LEU A 29 -0.91 13.13 15.67
N LEU A 30 0.14 13.77 16.20
CA LEU A 30 1.45 13.88 15.56
C LEU A 30 2.09 12.50 15.35
N ARG A 31 2.01 11.60 16.34
CA ARG A 31 2.50 10.23 16.21
C ARG A 31 1.82 9.48 15.07
N LEU A 32 0.49 9.58 14.96
CA LEU A 32 -0.27 9.00 13.85
C LEU A 32 0.08 9.65 12.50
N LEU A 33 0.30 10.95 12.46
CA LEU A 33 0.73 11.64 11.24
C LEU A 33 2.10 11.19 10.77
N LEU A 34 3.09 11.06 11.66
CA LEU A 34 4.40 10.52 11.33
C LEU A 34 4.35 9.08 10.80
N GLN A 35 3.35 8.30 11.23
CA GLN A 35 3.13 6.95 10.72
C GLN A 35 2.64 6.97 9.25
N TYR A 36 1.66 7.82 8.91
CA TYR A 36 0.96 7.75 7.63
C TYR A 36 1.32 8.83 6.60
N ALA A 37 1.99 9.90 7.03
CA ALA A 37 2.17 11.12 6.27
C ALA A 37 3.61 11.65 6.35
N VAL A 38 3.90 12.62 5.48
CA VAL A 38 5.14 13.38 5.41
C VAL A 38 4.81 14.87 5.43
N LEU A 39 5.68 15.69 6.03
CA LEU A 39 5.48 17.13 6.09
C LEU A 39 5.88 17.79 4.77
N VAL A 40 5.03 18.66 4.23
CA VAL A 40 5.21 19.41 2.98
C VAL A 40 4.88 20.88 3.27
N LEU A 41 5.92 21.69 3.53
CA LEU A 41 5.78 23.11 3.88
C LEU A 41 4.77 23.36 5.01
N GLY A 42 4.86 22.58 6.10
CA GLY A 42 3.95 22.70 7.26
C GLY A 42 2.62 21.95 7.11
N ASN A 43 2.26 21.51 5.92
CA ASN A 43 1.08 20.68 5.67
C ASN A 43 1.42 19.19 5.66
N TRP A 44 0.45 18.33 5.90
CA TRP A 44 0.65 16.88 5.96
C TRP A 44 0.13 16.20 4.70
N ALA A 45 1.04 15.60 3.92
CA ALA A 45 0.71 14.80 2.75
C ALA A 45 0.78 13.31 3.06
N ILE A 46 -0.21 12.52 2.61
CA ILE A 46 -0.16 11.06 2.78
C ILE A 46 1.08 10.49 2.09
N LYS A 47 1.78 9.52 2.73
CA LYS A 47 2.92 8.82 2.12
C LYS A 47 2.49 8.14 0.82
N SER A 48 3.32 8.23 -0.22
CA SER A 48 3.01 7.73 -1.57
C SER A 48 2.72 6.24 -1.61
N MET A 49 3.34 5.45 -0.71
CA MET A 49 3.08 4.02 -0.57
C MET A 49 1.66 3.65 -0.15
N TYR A 50 0.87 4.60 0.36
CA TYR A 50 -0.54 4.40 0.70
C TYR A 50 -1.50 4.86 -0.41
N VAL A 51 -0.96 5.47 -1.47
CA VAL A 51 -1.71 5.97 -2.62
C VAL A 51 -1.55 5.04 -3.81
N TYR A 52 -0.33 4.56 -4.06
CA TYR A 52 -0.01 3.71 -5.20
C TYR A 52 0.49 2.34 -4.79
N ASP A 53 0.18 1.35 -5.61
CA ASP A 53 0.55 -0.07 -5.45
C ASP A 53 1.81 -0.45 -6.25
N ASP A 54 2.32 0.50 -7.05
CA ASP A 54 3.50 0.35 -7.89
C ASP A 54 4.66 1.20 -7.36
N MET A 55 5.82 0.56 -7.15
CA MET A 55 7.03 1.23 -6.63
C MET A 55 7.52 2.36 -7.55
N TYR A 56 7.32 2.24 -8.86
CA TYR A 56 7.71 3.32 -9.77
C TYR A 56 6.84 4.56 -9.57
N GLU A 57 5.53 4.39 -9.45
CA GLU A 57 4.60 5.49 -9.21
C GLU A 57 4.78 6.11 -7.82
N ILE A 58 5.07 5.29 -6.80
CA ILE A 58 5.46 5.76 -5.47
C ILE A 58 6.66 6.69 -5.58
N SER A 59 7.71 6.26 -6.29
CA SER A 59 8.94 7.06 -6.48
C SER A 59 8.68 8.34 -7.27
N CYS A 60 7.84 8.27 -8.32
CA CYS A 60 7.44 9.43 -9.10
C CYS A 60 6.66 10.45 -8.27
N ARG A 61 5.76 10.01 -7.39
CA ARG A 61 5.00 10.92 -6.50
C ARG A 61 5.89 11.57 -5.45
N ASP A 62 6.84 10.83 -4.89
CA ASP A 62 7.82 11.41 -3.96
C ASP A 62 8.71 12.46 -4.67
N LEU A 63 9.13 12.19 -5.91
CA LEU A 63 9.85 13.15 -6.75
C LEU A 63 8.99 14.40 -7.00
N LEU A 64 7.71 14.22 -7.35
CA LEU A 64 6.76 15.31 -7.57
C LEU A 64 6.62 16.19 -6.32
N LEU A 65 6.44 15.60 -5.14
CA LEU A 65 6.38 16.32 -3.87
C LEU A 65 7.68 17.09 -3.59
N ALA A 66 8.84 16.46 -3.77
CA ALA A 66 10.13 17.11 -3.55
C ALA A 66 10.36 18.31 -4.50
N LEU A 67 9.95 18.19 -5.77
CA LEU A 67 10.03 19.28 -6.74
C LEU A 67 9.07 20.42 -6.39
N LEU A 68 7.84 20.11 -5.96
CA LEU A 68 6.88 21.11 -5.51
C LEU A 68 7.35 21.84 -4.24
N ILE A 69 7.99 21.13 -3.30
CA ILE A 69 8.61 21.76 -2.11
C ILE A 69 9.69 22.73 -2.54
N ARG A 70 10.57 22.34 -3.48
CA ARG A 70 11.64 23.21 -3.97
C ARG A 70 11.10 24.46 -4.67
N SER A 71 10.04 24.32 -5.48
CA SER A 71 9.38 25.45 -6.13
C SER A 71 8.61 26.34 -5.13
N GLY A 72 8.01 25.75 -4.10
CA GLY A 72 7.25 26.46 -3.06
C GLY A 72 8.13 27.16 -2.02
N ALA A 73 9.31 26.61 -1.70
CA ALA A 73 10.28 27.23 -0.79
C ALA A 73 10.94 28.48 -1.38
N ALA A 74 10.92 28.63 -2.71
CA ALA A 74 11.34 29.86 -3.38
C ALA A 74 10.33 31.02 -3.20
N PHE A 75 9.15 30.75 -2.63
CA PHE A 75 8.16 31.76 -2.28
C PHE A 75 8.50 32.36 -0.90
N VAL A 76 9.27 33.45 -0.89
CA VAL A 76 9.42 34.31 0.28
C VAL A 76 8.28 35.33 0.23
N PRO A 77 7.34 35.35 1.20
CA PRO A 77 6.40 36.47 1.28
C PRO A 77 7.21 37.75 1.53
N PRO A 78 6.85 38.89 0.92
CA PRO A 78 7.55 40.14 1.17
C PRO A 78 7.51 40.42 2.68
N SER A 79 8.68 40.48 3.31
CA SER A 79 8.81 40.91 4.69
C SER A 79 8.20 42.30 4.80
N GLN A 80 7.26 42.48 5.73
CA GLN A 80 6.73 43.78 6.11
C GLN A 80 7.90 44.69 6.49
N GLY A 81 8.27 45.62 5.61
CA GLY A 81 9.42 46.49 5.82
C GLY A 81 9.84 47.19 4.54
N GLY A 82 9.02 48.14 4.09
CA GLY A 82 9.36 49.02 2.96
C GLY A 82 8.10 49.56 2.30
N ALA A 83 7.64 50.73 2.74
CA ALA A 83 6.60 51.46 2.04
C ALA A 83 7.13 51.90 0.66
N GLY A 84 6.44 51.47 -0.40
CA GLY A 84 6.65 51.98 -1.76
C GLY A 84 7.31 50.99 -2.73
N SER A 85 6.57 49.99 -3.20
CA SER A 85 6.73 49.47 -4.56
C SER A 85 5.53 48.63 -4.97
N ASP A 86 5.04 48.90 -6.17
CA ASP A 86 3.77 48.49 -6.74
C ASP A 86 3.57 46.98 -6.94
N ALA A 87 2.30 46.58 -6.88
CA ALA A 87 1.69 45.40 -7.50
C ALA A 87 2.36 44.02 -7.29
N CYS A 88 1.76 43.26 -6.36
CA CYS A 88 1.84 41.80 -6.25
C CYS A 88 1.73 41.09 -7.61
N THR A 89 2.87 40.75 -8.20
CA THR A 89 2.94 39.75 -9.26
C THR A 89 3.83 38.63 -8.74
N PRO A 90 3.31 37.43 -8.42
CA PRO A 90 4.18 36.30 -8.12
C PRO A 90 5.09 36.07 -9.34
N PRO A 91 6.39 35.74 -9.14
CA PRO A 91 7.30 35.54 -10.26
C PRO A 91 6.70 34.47 -11.20
N ALA A 92 6.66 34.77 -12.49
CA ALA A 92 6.02 33.96 -13.54
C ALA A 92 6.58 32.53 -13.65
N SER A 93 7.65 32.18 -12.92
CA SER A 93 8.31 30.87 -12.90
C SER A 93 8.05 30.03 -11.63
N ALA A 94 7.15 30.45 -10.74
CA ALA A 94 6.90 29.75 -9.47
C ALA A 94 5.93 28.57 -9.66
N GLY A 95 6.43 27.42 -10.11
CA GLY A 95 5.68 26.17 -10.11
C GLY A 95 6.36 25.06 -10.93
N LEU A 96 5.81 23.85 -10.86
CA LEU A 96 6.30 22.69 -11.58
C LEU A 96 5.67 22.62 -12.99
N PRO A 97 6.47 22.64 -14.07
CA PRO A 97 5.95 22.44 -15.42
C PRO A 97 5.51 20.98 -15.61
N LYS A 98 4.21 20.77 -15.93
CA LYS A 98 3.63 19.43 -16.11
C LYS A 98 4.39 18.60 -17.15
N GLU A 99 4.71 19.21 -18.28
CA GLU A 99 5.37 18.54 -19.41
C GLU A 99 6.80 18.12 -19.09
N ALA A 100 7.53 18.93 -18.32
CA ALA A 100 8.87 18.57 -17.88
C ALA A 100 8.83 17.35 -16.95
N PHE A 101 7.87 17.32 -16.02
CA PHE A 101 7.69 16.17 -15.13
C PHE A 101 7.24 14.92 -15.89
N ARG A 102 6.31 15.06 -16.85
CA ARG A 102 5.88 13.97 -17.74
C ARG A 102 7.05 13.41 -18.54
N SER A 103 7.85 14.26 -19.15
CA SER A 103 9.01 13.85 -19.95
C SER A 103 10.04 13.12 -19.09
N ALA A 104 10.35 13.64 -17.89
CA ALA A 104 11.31 13.02 -16.98
C ALA A 104 10.88 11.61 -16.52
N THR A 105 9.59 11.44 -16.21
CA THR A 105 9.02 10.20 -15.67
C THR A 105 8.46 9.25 -16.74
N ARG A 106 8.25 9.70 -17.97
CA ARG A 106 7.58 8.93 -19.04
C ARG A 106 6.23 8.32 -18.64
N LEU A 107 5.58 8.86 -17.60
CA LEU A 107 4.23 8.46 -17.22
C LEU A 107 3.22 8.98 -18.26
N SER A 108 2.08 8.31 -18.38
CA SER A 108 1.00 8.80 -19.25
C SER A 108 0.50 10.17 -18.77
N LEU A 109 -0.04 10.96 -19.71
CA LEU A 109 -0.55 12.30 -19.40
C LEU A 109 -1.65 12.25 -18.34
N ASP A 110 -2.53 11.26 -18.41
CA ASP A 110 -3.61 11.06 -17.44
C ASP A 110 -3.05 10.75 -16.05
N ARG A 111 -2.00 9.92 -15.98
CA ARG A 111 -1.40 9.55 -14.70
C ARG A 111 -0.69 10.72 -14.05
N VAL A 112 0.04 11.51 -14.83
CA VAL A 112 0.67 12.76 -14.33
C VAL A 112 -0.39 13.75 -13.88
N SER A 113 -1.48 13.90 -14.64
CA SER A 113 -2.57 14.83 -14.29
C SER A 113 -3.25 14.40 -12.98
N GLN A 114 -3.51 13.11 -12.80
CA GLN A 114 -4.02 12.56 -11.55
C GLN A 114 -3.06 12.84 -10.37
N MET A 115 -1.77 12.48 -10.50
CA MET A 115 -0.76 12.70 -9.45
C MET A 115 -0.69 14.18 -9.02
N LEU A 116 -0.72 15.10 -9.97
CA LEU A 116 -0.70 16.53 -9.70
C LEU A 116 -1.99 16.98 -9.01
N GLN A 117 -3.15 16.56 -9.51
CA GLN A 117 -4.45 16.92 -8.94
C GLN A 117 -4.65 16.43 -7.50
N GLU A 118 -3.88 15.45 -7.03
CA GLU A 118 -3.94 15.02 -5.63
C GLU A 118 -3.40 16.09 -4.67
N VAL A 119 -2.32 16.80 -5.04
CA VAL A 119 -1.55 17.64 -4.10
C VAL A 119 -1.32 19.07 -4.56
N ALA A 120 -1.60 19.37 -5.83
CA ALA A 120 -1.32 20.63 -6.48
C ALA A 120 -2.53 21.16 -7.28
N VAL A 121 -2.48 22.45 -7.62
CA VAL A 121 -3.40 23.15 -8.53
C VAL A 121 -2.62 23.83 -9.64
N CYS A 122 -3.23 23.89 -10.83
CA CYS A 122 -2.65 24.59 -11.97
C CYS A 122 -2.98 26.09 -11.89
N SER A 123 -1.96 26.94 -11.96
CA SER A 123 -2.08 28.39 -12.08
C SER A 123 -1.22 28.84 -13.25
N SER A 124 -1.83 29.42 -14.29
CA SER A 124 -1.11 30.01 -15.42
C SER A 124 -0.05 29.07 -16.03
N SER A 125 -0.43 27.81 -16.30
CA SER A 125 0.41 26.71 -16.83
C SER A 125 1.40 26.04 -15.87
N ALA A 126 1.60 26.58 -14.67
CA ALA A 126 2.50 26.00 -13.66
C ALA A 126 1.70 25.36 -12.52
N TRP A 127 2.18 24.22 -12.01
CA TRP A 127 1.55 23.53 -10.88
C TRP A 127 2.18 23.93 -9.57
N ARG A 128 1.36 24.29 -8.59
CA ARG A 128 1.77 24.68 -7.23
C ARG A 128 0.96 23.93 -6.19
N LEU A 129 1.51 23.78 -4.98
CA LEU A 129 0.81 23.10 -3.89
C LEU A 129 -0.58 23.68 -3.66
N LYS A 130 -1.56 22.81 -3.36
CA LYS A 130 -2.94 23.17 -3.07
C LYS A 130 -3.05 24.11 -1.88
N LEU A 131 -2.21 23.87 -0.87
CA LEU A 131 -2.21 24.61 0.38
C LEU A 131 -0.99 25.54 0.43
N PRO A 132 -1.16 26.77 0.93
CA PRO A 132 -0.03 27.62 1.24
C PRO A 132 0.79 27.01 2.39
N PRO A 133 2.05 27.45 2.59
CA PRO A 133 2.84 27.03 3.74
C PRO A 133 2.10 27.28 5.07
N ASP A 134 2.04 26.27 5.93
CA ASP A 134 1.43 26.39 7.27
C ASP A 134 2.44 26.98 8.25
N ALA A 135 2.59 28.30 8.22
CA ALA A 135 3.57 29.02 9.05
C ALA A 135 3.33 28.82 10.56
N ALA A 136 2.07 28.67 10.97
CA ALA A 136 1.71 28.44 12.38
C ALA A 136 2.22 27.08 12.85
N PHE A 137 1.99 26.02 12.06
CA PHE A 137 2.50 24.69 12.37
C PHE A 137 4.04 24.65 12.40
N LEU A 138 4.68 25.29 11.41
CA LEU A 138 6.14 25.35 11.33
C LEU A 138 6.75 26.06 12.56
N ALA A 139 6.16 27.17 12.99
CA ALA A 139 6.58 27.89 14.19
C ALA A 139 6.37 27.08 15.48
N ALA A 140 5.26 26.34 15.58
CA ALA A 140 4.94 25.51 16.74
C ALA A 140 5.80 24.23 16.83
N HIS A 141 6.24 23.66 15.69
CA HIS A 141 6.95 22.38 15.64
C HIS A 141 8.29 22.43 14.87
N PRO A 142 9.26 23.28 15.27
CA PRO A 142 10.50 23.48 14.53
C PRO A 142 11.39 22.23 14.49
N ALA A 143 11.27 21.32 15.47
CA ALA A 143 11.98 20.04 15.45
C ALA A 143 11.48 19.12 14.34
N ILE A 144 10.16 19.05 14.13
CA ILE A 144 9.53 18.25 13.07
C ILE A 144 9.89 18.82 11.70
N GLN A 145 9.86 20.15 11.56
CA GLN A 145 10.31 20.82 10.33
C GLN A 145 11.76 20.44 9.99
N ARG A 146 12.71 20.63 10.92
CA ARG A 146 14.12 20.31 10.68
C ARG A 146 14.34 18.86 10.27
N HIS A 147 13.60 17.94 10.90
CA HIS A 147 13.64 16.53 10.53
C HIS A 147 13.21 16.33 9.06
N PHE A 148 12.06 16.86 8.66
CA PHE A 148 11.57 16.68 7.29
C PHE A 148 12.38 17.44 6.24
N ASP A 149 12.98 18.58 6.57
CA ASP A 149 13.89 19.29 5.68
C ASP A 149 15.11 18.44 5.34
N GLN A 150 15.69 17.77 6.34
CA GLN A 150 16.80 16.82 6.13
C GLN A 150 16.33 15.58 5.38
N TRP A 151 15.18 15.02 5.76
CA TRP A 151 14.60 13.85 5.13
C TRP A 151 14.32 14.08 3.64
N TRP A 152 13.71 15.22 3.26
CA TRP A 152 13.41 15.53 1.86
C TRP A 152 14.67 15.76 1.03
N LYS A 153 15.72 16.36 1.60
CA LYS A 153 17.03 16.48 0.92
C LYS A 153 17.59 15.11 0.55
N GLN A 154 17.56 14.17 1.49
CA GLN A 154 18.01 12.79 1.27
C GLN A 154 17.07 12.05 0.31
N ARG A 155 15.75 12.17 0.52
CA ARG A 155 14.75 11.48 -0.31
C ARG A 155 14.83 11.93 -1.75
N LEU A 156 14.99 13.23 -2.03
CA LEU A 156 15.15 13.75 -3.40
C LEU A 156 16.30 13.07 -4.14
N GLN A 157 17.46 12.93 -3.50
CA GLN A 157 18.61 12.24 -4.09
C GLN A 157 18.32 10.76 -4.38
N GLN A 158 17.60 10.09 -3.47
CA GLN A 158 17.20 8.69 -3.64
C GLN A 158 16.19 8.54 -4.78
N VAL A 159 15.11 9.34 -4.79
CA VAL A 159 14.01 9.17 -5.75
C VAL A 159 14.42 9.51 -7.17
N VAL A 160 15.37 10.43 -7.37
CA VAL A 160 15.94 10.69 -8.71
C VAL A 160 16.62 9.44 -9.26
N LYS A 161 17.42 8.74 -8.44
CA LYS A 161 18.06 7.48 -8.83
C LYS A 161 17.03 6.38 -9.05
N GLU A 162 16.06 6.24 -8.13
CA GLU A 162 14.99 5.25 -8.19
C GLU A 162 14.12 5.38 -9.45
N VAL A 163 13.73 6.61 -9.80
CA VAL A 163 12.94 6.89 -11.01
C VAL A 163 13.77 6.62 -12.26
N HIS A 164 15.03 7.07 -12.31
CA HIS A 164 15.89 6.84 -13.47
C HIS A 164 16.08 5.33 -13.74
N GLN A 165 16.47 4.56 -12.74
CA GLN A 165 16.71 3.12 -12.85
C GLN A 165 15.43 2.36 -13.29
N ARG A 166 14.30 2.63 -12.63
CA ARG A 166 13.04 1.92 -12.93
C ARG A 166 12.44 2.32 -14.27
N ARG A 167 12.60 3.58 -14.68
CA ARG A 167 12.18 4.06 -16.00
C ARG A 167 12.93 3.33 -17.10
N ASP A 168 14.24 3.18 -16.94
CA ASP A 168 15.09 2.56 -17.96
C ASP A 168 14.85 1.04 -18.01
N ALA A 169 14.68 0.38 -16.86
CA ALA A 169 14.28 -1.03 -16.79
C ALA A 169 12.92 -1.30 -17.46
N ARG A 170 11.95 -0.37 -17.34
CA ARG A 170 10.65 -0.47 -18.02
C ARG A 170 10.72 -0.23 -19.52
N ALA A 171 11.64 0.63 -19.97
CA ALA A 171 11.83 0.91 -21.38
C ALA A 171 12.54 -0.23 -22.12
N ASN A 172 13.32 -1.06 -21.42
CA ASN A 172 14.04 -2.18 -22.02
C ASN A 172 13.89 -3.49 -21.21
N PRO A 173 12.75 -4.20 -21.32
CA PRO A 173 12.46 -5.40 -20.54
C PRO A 173 13.37 -6.61 -20.84
N GLN A 174 14.11 -6.57 -21.96
CA GLN A 174 14.98 -7.65 -22.44
C GLN A 174 16.48 -7.39 -22.25
N GLY A 175 16.86 -6.31 -21.55
CA GLY A 175 18.27 -6.07 -21.23
C GLY A 175 18.80 -7.15 -20.26
N PRO A 176 19.98 -7.75 -20.53
CA PRO A 176 20.53 -8.74 -19.61
C PRO A 176 20.82 -8.09 -18.26
N LEU A 177 20.60 -8.84 -17.17
CA LEU A 177 20.96 -8.51 -15.79
C LEU A 177 22.51 -8.46 -15.57
N THR A 178 23.26 -8.02 -16.57
CA THR A 178 24.73 -8.00 -16.55
C THR A 178 25.22 -6.60 -16.89
N GLY A 179 25.59 -5.88 -15.85
CA GLY A 179 26.18 -4.54 -15.95
C GLY A 179 26.77 -4.13 -14.61
N GLY A 180 27.67 -4.96 -14.07
CA GLY A 180 28.38 -4.73 -12.82
C GLY A 180 29.42 -5.82 -12.60
N GLU A 181 30.57 -5.64 -13.25
CA GLU A 181 31.91 -6.15 -12.90
C GLU A 181 32.03 -7.61 -12.45
N GLU A 182 32.64 -8.42 -13.33
CA GLU A 182 33.24 -9.71 -13.00
C GLU A 182 34.23 -9.56 -11.85
N GLY A 183 34.06 -10.40 -10.81
CA GLY A 183 35.12 -10.68 -9.84
C GLY A 183 34.82 -10.26 -8.40
N LYS A 184 33.90 -10.97 -7.74
CA LYS A 184 34.11 -11.55 -6.39
C LYS A 184 32.88 -12.34 -5.95
N THR A 185 33.07 -13.63 -5.81
CA THR A 185 32.26 -14.51 -4.97
C THR A 185 32.06 -13.90 -3.58
N LYS A 186 30.80 -13.76 -3.17
CA LYS A 186 30.28 -14.02 -1.81
C LYS A 186 28.78 -13.77 -1.76
N ASP A 187 28.07 -14.67 -1.09
CA ASP A 187 26.66 -14.61 -0.69
C ASP A 187 26.27 -13.28 -0.04
N ALA A 188 26.10 -12.23 -0.84
CA ALA A 188 25.38 -11.04 -0.43
C ALA A 188 23.94 -11.23 -0.89
N SER A 189 23.10 -11.81 -0.04
CA SER A 189 21.65 -11.69 -0.21
C SER A 189 21.35 -10.20 -0.38
N VAL A 190 20.97 -9.78 -1.59
CA VAL A 190 20.58 -8.39 -1.84
C VAL A 190 19.45 -8.08 -0.88
N ALA A 191 19.73 -7.25 0.12
CA ALA A 191 18.77 -6.96 1.18
C ALA A 191 17.55 -6.30 0.54
N VAL A 192 16.41 -6.98 0.60
CA VAL A 192 15.14 -6.47 0.10
C VAL A 192 14.80 -5.19 0.86
N SER A 193 14.48 -4.12 0.13
CA SER A 193 14.20 -2.82 0.77
C SER A 193 13.01 -2.93 1.75
N PRO A 194 13.08 -2.32 2.96
CA PRO A 194 11.97 -2.34 3.91
C PRO A 194 10.68 -1.75 3.34
N ALA A 195 10.78 -0.75 2.45
CA ALA A 195 9.63 -0.15 1.78
C ALA A 195 8.89 -1.15 0.88
N LEU A 196 9.63 -2.01 0.16
CA LEU A 196 9.04 -3.05 -0.68
C LEU A 196 8.33 -4.12 0.16
N LEU A 197 8.92 -4.53 1.28
CA LEU A 197 8.29 -5.48 2.21
C LEU A 197 7.03 -4.90 2.86
N GLN A 198 7.05 -3.62 3.24
CA GLN A 198 5.87 -2.94 3.77
C GLN A 198 4.77 -2.83 2.71
N LEU A 199 5.14 -2.57 1.45
CA LEU A 199 4.19 -2.58 0.33
C LEU A 199 3.61 -3.98 0.11
N ALA A 200 4.43 -5.03 0.12
CA ALA A 200 3.98 -6.43 0.02
C ALA A 200 2.93 -6.74 1.09
N GLY A 201 3.20 -6.40 2.35
CA GLY A 201 2.26 -6.64 3.45
C GLY A 201 0.94 -5.92 3.27
N ARG A 202 0.96 -4.66 2.77
CA ARG A 202 -0.25 -3.89 2.47
C ARG A 202 -1.06 -4.55 1.35
N LEU A 203 -0.41 -4.94 0.26
CA LEU A 203 -1.07 -5.54 -0.90
C LEU A 203 -1.64 -6.92 -0.55
N CYS A 204 -0.89 -7.76 0.17
CA CYS A 204 -1.38 -9.04 0.68
C CYS A 204 -2.57 -8.84 1.62
N SER A 205 -2.49 -7.92 2.59
CA SER A 205 -3.63 -7.61 3.48
C SER A 205 -4.87 -7.15 2.71
N SER A 206 -4.68 -6.35 1.66
CA SER A 206 -5.77 -5.92 0.78
C SER A 206 -6.37 -7.09 -0.01
N ALA A 207 -5.53 -7.95 -0.59
CA ALA A 207 -5.97 -9.12 -1.34
C ALA A 207 -6.77 -10.10 -0.46
N LEU A 208 -6.29 -10.36 0.75
CA LEU A 208 -6.97 -11.23 1.72
C LEU A 208 -8.32 -10.67 2.17
N LYS A 209 -8.44 -9.34 2.31
CA LYS A 209 -9.72 -8.70 2.67
C LYS A 209 -10.75 -8.73 1.55
N THR A 210 -10.31 -8.72 0.28
CA THR A 210 -11.21 -8.65 -0.87
C THR A 210 -11.55 -10.03 -1.44
N GLN A 211 -10.59 -10.94 -1.47
CA GLN A 211 -10.71 -12.27 -2.09
C GLN A 211 -10.91 -13.40 -1.06
N GLY A 212 -10.64 -13.13 0.22
CA GLY A 212 -10.68 -14.12 1.29
C GLY A 212 -9.39 -14.92 1.40
N ALA A 213 -9.51 -16.20 1.75
CA ALA A 213 -8.35 -17.07 1.90
C ALA A 213 -7.68 -17.36 0.56
N LEU A 214 -6.35 -17.19 0.53
CA LEU A 214 -5.50 -17.37 -0.65
C LEU A 214 -4.27 -18.20 -0.31
N THR A 215 -3.80 -19.04 -1.24
CA THR A 215 -2.53 -19.75 -1.08
C THR A 215 -1.36 -18.77 -1.15
N PHE A 216 -0.19 -19.21 -0.67
CA PHE A 216 1.04 -18.42 -0.80
C PHE A 216 1.34 -18.09 -2.28
N GLN A 217 1.15 -19.06 -3.18
CA GLN A 217 1.33 -18.88 -4.62
C GLN A 217 0.36 -17.83 -5.20
N GLN A 218 -0.92 -17.88 -4.85
CA GLN A 218 -1.90 -16.90 -5.31
C GLN A 218 -1.57 -15.47 -4.84
N LEU A 219 -1.06 -15.34 -3.62
CA LEU A 219 -0.57 -14.05 -3.10
C LEU A 219 0.66 -13.56 -3.89
N ARG A 220 1.58 -14.48 -4.21
CA ARG A 220 2.77 -14.18 -5.03
C ARG A 220 2.38 -13.70 -6.43
N GLU A 221 1.46 -14.39 -7.08
CA GLU A 221 0.90 -14.02 -8.38
C GLU A 221 0.20 -12.65 -8.31
N THR A 222 -0.57 -12.40 -7.25
CA THR A 222 -1.23 -11.10 -7.02
C THR A 222 -0.21 -9.96 -6.95
N LEU A 223 0.89 -10.14 -6.21
CA LEU A 223 1.96 -9.14 -6.10
C LEU A 223 2.65 -8.88 -7.45
N ASN A 224 3.01 -9.96 -8.16
CA ASN A 224 3.78 -9.86 -9.40
C ASN A 224 2.94 -9.37 -10.58
N SER A 225 1.62 -9.53 -10.55
CA SER A 225 0.72 -9.19 -11.67
C SER A 225 0.84 -7.73 -12.17
N LYS A 226 1.24 -6.81 -11.29
CA LYS A 226 1.36 -5.37 -11.60
C LYS A 226 2.73 -4.80 -11.29
N ASN A 227 3.60 -5.55 -10.62
CA ASN A 227 4.85 -5.03 -10.08
C ASN A 227 5.94 -6.11 -10.06
N ASN A 228 6.91 -5.97 -10.96
CA ASN A 228 8.04 -6.90 -11.07
C ASN A 228 9.06 -6.75 -9.93
N ASP A 229 9.00 -5.68 -9.12
CA ASP A 229 9.93 -5.49 -8.00
C ASP A 229 9.80 -6.63 -6.98
N PHE A 230 8.64 -7.28 -6.90
CA PHE A 230 8.41 -8.40 -5.98
C PHE A 230 9.07 -9.71 -6.41
N LEU A 231 9.52 -9.84 -7.67
CA LEU A 231 10.22 -11.04 -8.14
C LEU A 231 11.52 -11.30 -7.36
N ALA A 232 12.20 -10.23 -6.94
CA ALA A 232 13.43 -10.31 -6.17
C ALA A 232 13.21 -10.61 -4.66
N VAL A 233 11.97 -10.60 -4.17
CA VAL A 233 11.67 -10.86 -2.75
C VAL A 233 11.74 -12.36 -2.49
N ALA A 234 12.63 -12.83 -1.61
CA ALA A 234 12.67 -14.25 -1.26
C ALA A 234 11.37 -14.68 -0.54
N ASP A 235 10.94 -15.93 -0.75
CA ASP A 235 9.70 -16.43 -0.15
C ASP A 235 9.71 -16.36 1.37
N ARG A 236 10.85 -16.69 2.00
CA ARG A 236 11.07 -16.53 3.44
C ARG A 236 10.81 -15.10 3.94
N ASP A 237 11.17 -14.08 3.15
CA ASP A 237 10.94 -12.68 3.55
C ASP A 237 9.47 -12.31 3.39
N LEU A 238 8.81 -12.79 2.34
CA LEU A 238 7.37 -12.61 2.15
C LEU A 238 6.55 -13.34 3.21
N GLU A 239 6.93 -14.56 3.61
CA GLU A 239 6.31 -15.30 4.71
C GLU A 239 6.42 -14.54 6.03
N ARG A 240 7.61 -13.99 6.35
CA ARG A 240 7.78 -13.13 7.53
C ARG A 240 6.85 -11.92 7.48
N VAL A 241 6.67 -11.31 6.31
CA VAL A 241 5.70 -10.23 6.14
C VAL A 241 4.27 -10.72 6.38
N LEU A 242 3.88 -11.85 5.81
CA LEU A 242 2.54 -12.43 5.97
C LEU A 242 2.22 -12.74 7.44
N GLN A 243 3.18 -13.26 8.20
CA GLN A 243 3.03 -13.50 9.65
C GLN A 243 2.70 -12.22 10.45
N THR A 244 3.03 -11.03 9.94
CA THR A 244 2.69 -9.76 10.60
C THR A 244 1.30 -9.24 10.25
N VAL A 245 0.68 -9.71 9.16
CA VAL A 245 -0.58 -9.15 8.61
C VAL A 245 -1.70 -10.17 8.42
N ALA A 246 -1.41 -11.45 8.55
CA ALA A 246 -2.30 -12.57 8.23
C ALA A 246 -2.07 -13.76 9.18
N ILE A 247 -3.02 -14.70 9.18
CA ILE A 247 -2.88 -15.99 9.84
C ILE A 247 -2.90 -17.11 8.78
N GLN A 248 -2.12 -18.16 9.02
CA GLN A 248 -2.05 -19.32 8.15
C GLN A 248 -2.97 -20.43 8.68
N VAL A 249 -3.79 -21.01 7.80
CA VAL A 249 -4.64 -22.16 8.10
C VAL A 249 -4.55 -23.17 6.97
N GLY A 250 -3.93 -24.32 7.23
CA GLY A 250 -3.60 -25.28 6.18
C GLY A 250 -2.66 -24.65 5.15
N THR A 251 -3.02 -24.74 3.87
CA THR A 251 -2.23 -24.19 2.76
C THR A 251 -2.56 -22.73 2.40
N VAL A 252 -3.51 -22.10 3.09
CA VAL A 252 -3.97 -20.74 2.79
C VAL A 252 -3.67 -19.76 3.92
N TRP A 253 -3.51 -18.49 3.52
CA TRP A 253 -3.42 -17.32 4.38
C TRP A 253 -4.75 -16.58 4.39
N LEU A 254 -5.09 -15.95 5.51
CA LEU A 254 -6.32 -15.18 5.66
C LEU A 254 -6.12 -13.96 6.55
N ALA A 255 -6.97 -12.95 6.37
CA ALA A 255 -7.01 -11.81 7.26
C ALA A 255 -7.30 -12.28 8.71
N PRO A 256 -6.65 -11.73 9.75
CA PRO A 256 -6.87 -12.22 11.11
C PRO A 256 -8.29 -11.93 11.61
N LYS A 257 -8.79 -10.73 11.32
CA LYS A 257 -10.12 -10.23 11.71
C LYS A 257 -10.70 -9.32 10.63
N VAL A 258 -12.03 -9.24 10.57
CA VAL A 258 -12.77 -8.32 9.70
C VAL A 258 -13.23 -7.06 10.44
N GLY A 259 -13.07 -7.00 11.77
CA GLY A 259 -13.35 -5.80 12.57
C GLY A 259 -14.81 -5.68 13.01
N ASN A 260 -15.55 -6.79 13.00
CA ASN A 260 -16.91 -6.88 13.50
C ASN A 260 -16.97 -8.10 14.42
N ALA A 261 -17.17 -7.89 15.72
CA ALA A 261 -17.06 -8.94 16.73
C ALA A 261 -18.00 -10.14 16.48
N GLN A 262 -19.24 -9.90 16.02
CA GLN A 262 -20.18 -10.97 15.70
C GLN A 262 -19.73 -11.76 14.47
N MET A 263 -19.27 -11.06 13.43
CA MET A 263 -18.74 -11.70 12.22
C MET A 263 -17.46 -12.48 12.50
N ASP A 264 -16.57 -11.91 13.32
CA ASP A 264 -15.32 -12.52 13.72
C ASP A 264 -15.57 -13.81 14.54
N LEU A 265 -16.56 -13.83 15.43
CA LEU A 265 -16.98 -15.05 16.16
C LEU A 265 -17.39 -16.18 15.21
N TYR A 266 -18.26 -15.87 14.25
CA TYR A 266 -18.73 -16.88 13.29
C TYR A 266 -17.64 -17.33 12.33
N ARG A 267 -16.76 -16.41 11.94
CA ARG A 267 -15.61 -16.70 11.07
C ARG A 267 -14.61 -17.61 11.76
N ASP A 268 -14.28 -17.34 13.02
CA ASP A 268 -13.39 -18.20 13.83
C ASP A 268 -13.97 -19.62 13.97
N CYS A 269 -15.26 -19.74 14.26
CA CYS A 269 -15.93 -21.05 14.32
C CYS A 269 -15.92 -21.77 12.97
N LEU A 270 -16.22 -21.07 11.88
CA LEU A 270 -16.21 -21.65 10.54
C LEU A 270 -14.82 -22.15 10.13
N ILE A 271 -13.76 -21.43 10.51
CA ILE A 271 -12.38 -21.88 10.32
C ILE A 271 -12.16 -23.22 11.00
N GLU A 272 -12.56 -23.37 12.26
CA GLU A 272 -12.37 -24.61 13.02
C GLU A 272 -13.19 -25.80 12.47
N VAL A 273 -14.41 -25.55 11.98
CA VAL A 273 -15.22 -26.56 11.29
C VAL A 273 -14.56 -26.99 9.98
N LEU A 274 -14.20 -26.04 9.12
CA LEU A 274 -13.62 -26.35 7.81
C LEU A 274 -12.22 -26.98 7.91
N LYS A 275 -11.43 -26.67 8.93
CA LYS A 275 -10.13 -27.31 9.18
C LYS A 275 -10.24 -28.80 9.48
N LYS A 276 -11.33 -29.23 10.11
CA LYS A 276 -11.59 -30.64 10.48
C LYS A 276 -12.25 -31.42 9.35
N GLN A 277 -12.72 -30.73 8.33
CA GLN A 277 -13.43 -31.33 7.22
C GLN A 277 -12.52 -32.34 6.49
N THR A 278 -12.97 -33.59 6.38
CA THR A 278 -12.31 -34.67 5.61
C THR A 278 -12.93 -34.91 4.24
N GLN A 279 -14.17 -34.48 4.02
CA GLN A 279 -14.87 -34.57 2.73
C GLN A 279 -15.77 -33.33 2.49
N PRO A 280 -16.13 -32.99 1.23
CA PRO A 280 -17.03 -31.89 0.95
C PRO A 280 -18.36 -32.03 1.70
N GLN A 281 -18.85 -30.95 2.30
CA GLN A 281 -20.07 -30.96 3.10
C GLN A 281 -21.13 -30.02 2.54
N SER A 282 -22.41 -30.33 2.74
CA SER A 282 -23.49 -29.41 2.40
C SER A 282 -23.46 -28.18 3.33
N LYS A 283 -24.02 -27.06 2.85
CA LYS A 283 -24.19 -25.85 3.70
C LYS A 283 -24.93 -26.16 5.00
N ALA A 284 -25.95 -27.03 4.94
CA ALA A 284 -26.75 -27.39 6.11
C ALA A 284 -25.94 -28.15 7.16
N ALA A 285 -25.09 -29.10 6.73
CA ALA A 285 -24.20 -29.83 7.62
C ALA A 285 -23.19 -28.90 8.31
N ILE A 286 -22.59 -27.98 7.56
CA ILE A 286 -21.66 -26.99 8.11
C ILE A 286 -22.36 -26.09 9.14
N VAL A 287 -23.57 -25.60 8.83
CA VAL A 287 -24.35 -24.76 9.77
C VAL A 287 -24.73 -25.53 11.04
N GLN A 288 -25.06 -26.81 10.92
CA GLN A 288 -25.33 -27.67 12.06
C GLN A 288 -24.09 -27.84 12.95
N GLU A 289 -22.93 -28.13 12.34
CA GLU A 289 -21.67 -28.29 13.07
C GLU A 289 -21.24 -26.98 13.75
N MET A 290 -21.37 -25.84 13.07
CA MET A 290 -21.13 -24.53 13.67
C MET A 290 -22.09 -24.24 14.84
N SER A 291 -23.37 -24.62 14.71
CA SER A 291 -24.36 -24.41 15.78
C SER A 291 -24.04 -25.22 17.03
N GLN A 292 -23.58 -26.47 16.83
CA GLN A 292 -23.10 -27.34 17.90
C GLN A 292 -21.83 -26.78 18.55
N ALA A 293 -20.85 -26.35 17.75
CA ALA A 293 -19.58 -25.81 18.25
C ALA A 293 -19.75 -24.52 19.06
N LEU A 294 -20.68 -23.65 18.66
CA LEU A 294 -20.97 -22.39 19.36
C LEU A 294 -22.04 -22.52 20.45
N ASN A 295 -22.65 -23.69 20.60
CA ASN A 295 -23.81 -23.91 21.48
C ASN A 295 -24.92 -22.86 21.28
N ARG A 296 -25.18 -22.46 20.02
CA ARG A 296 -26.19 -21.46 19.64
C ARG A 296 -26.64 -21.66 18.21
N ARG A 297 -27.82 -21.14 17.87
CA ARG A 297 -28.25 -21.08 16.47
C ARG A 297 -27.43 -20.02 15.72
N ILE A 298 -27.06 -20.32 14.48
CA ILE A 298 -26.48 -19.33 13.56
C ILE A 298 -27.59 -18.37 13.10
N ASP A 299 -27.49 -17.12 13.53
CA ASP A 299 -28.45 -16.04 13.27
C ASP A 299 -28.03 -15.10 12.13
N LEU A 300 -27.25 -15.61 11.17
CA LEU A 300 -26.79 -14.82 10.03
C LEU A 300 -27.79 -14.89 8.86
N PRO A 301 -28.05 -13.76 8.19
CA PRO A 301 -28.73 -13.78 6.89
C PRO A 301 -27.97 -14.69 5.91
N ASP A 302 -28.72 -15.45 5.11
CA ASP A 302 -28.15 -16.49 4.26
C ASP A 302 -27.13 -15.95 3.23
N PHE A 303 -27.34 -14.71 2.74
CA PHE A 303 -26.36 -14.01 1.91
C PHE A 303 -25.03 -13.77 2.64
N THR A 304 -25.08 -13.35 3.90
CA THR A 304 -23.90 -13.11 4.75
C THR A 304 -23.15 -14.42 5.02
N LEU A 305 -23.87 -15.50 5.33
CA LEU A 305 -23.29 -16.82 5.52
C LEU A 305 -22.60 -17.32 4.23
N ARG A 306 -23.24 -17.19 3.07
CA ARG A 306 -22.62 -17.55 1.78
C ARG A 306 -21.41 -16.70 1.45
N LYS A 307 -21.36 -15.44 1.89
CA LYS A 307 -20.18 -14.59 1.76
C LYS A 307 -19.03 -15.11 2.63
N LEU A 308 -19.29 -15.46 3.90
CA LEU A 308 -18.30 -16.07 4.79
C LEU A 308 -17.78 -17.41 4.25
N LEU A 309 -18.66 -18.27 3.76
CA LEU A 309 -18.26 -19.56 3.18
C LEU A 309 -17.33 -19.38 1.98
N ARG A 310 -17.65 -18.47 1.06
CA ARG A 310 -16.78 -18.17 -0.11
C ARG A 310 -15.43 -17.59 0.26
N GLU A 311 -15.29 -17.03 1.46
CA GLU A 311 -14.01 -16.57 1.96
C GLU A 311 -13.05 -17.76 2.13
N LEU A 312 -13.52 -18.86 2.71
CA LEU A 312 -12.70 -19.98 3.20
C LEU A 312 -12.85 -21.28 2.37
N ALA A 313 -13.93 -21.42 1.62
CA ALA A 313 -14.29 -22.65 0.91
C ALA A 313 -14.72 -22.38 -0.54
N VAL A 314 -14.62 -23.41 -1.37
CA VAL A 314 -15.12 -23.45 -2.75
C VAL A 314 -16.43 -24.22 -2.77
N ASN A 315 -17.39 -23.79 -3.60
CA ASN A 315 -18.64 -24.51 -3.80
C ASN A 315 -18.61 -25.26 -5.13
N GLU A 316 -18.81 -26.57 -5.07
CA GLU A 316 -18.91 -27.45 -6.22
C GLU A 316 -20.21 -28.27 -6.08
N SER A 317 -21.14 -28.09 -7.01
CA SER A 317 -22.40 -28.83 -7.05
C SER A 317 -23.20 -28.80 -5.72
N GLY A 318 -23.14 -27.67 -4.99
CA GLY A 318 -23.85 -27.51 -3.72
C GLY A 318 -23.08 -27.99 -2.47
N PHE A 319 -21.91 -28.60 -2.65
CA PHE A 319 -21.00 -28.99 -1.57
C PHE A 319 -19.89 -27.97 -1.41
N TRP A 320 -19.45 -27.77 -0.17
CA TRP A 320 -18.40 -26.82 0.19
C TRP A 320 -17.15 -27.56 0.64
N SER A 321 -16.02 -27.20 0.05
CA SER A 321 -14.70 -27.78 0.34
C SER A 321 -13.74 -26.71 0.81
N PHE A 322 -13.01 -26.96 1.90
CA PHE A 322 -12.04 -26.00 2.43
C PHE A 322 -10.90 -25.72 1.42
N LYS A 323 -10.65 -24.43 1.14
CA LYS A 323 -9.57 -24.00 0.21
C LYS A 323 -8.17 -24.39 0.69
N GLY A 324 -7.97 -24.43 2.01
CA GLY A 324 -6.68 -24.70 2.63
C GLY A 324 -6.33 -26.17 2.77
N ARG A 325 -7.11 -27.08 2.16
CA ARG A 325 -6.81 -28.50 2.18
C ARG A 325 -5.53 -28.77 1.37
N VAL A 326 -4.61 -29.55 1.92
CA VAL A 326 -3.50 -30.14 1.16
C VAL A 326 -4.12 -31.18 0.24
N PRO A 327 -3.94 -31.10 -1.09
CA PRO A 327 -4.37 -32.19 -1.97
C PRO A 327 -3.70 -33.46 -1.47
N GLU A 328 -4.48 -34.51 -1.19
CA GLU A 328 -3.87 -35.82 -1.02
C GLU A 328 -3.14 -36.09 -2.33
N SER A 329 -1.81 -36.16 -2.27
CA SER A 329 -1.00 -36.62 -3.38
C SER A 329 -1.57 -37.97 -3.78
N GLY A 330 -2.31 -38.00 -4.89
CA GLY A 330 -2.77 -39.26 -5.44
C GLY A 330 -1.54 -40.12 -5.66
N ASP A 331 -1.51 -41.26 -4.99
CA ASP A 331 -0.74 -42.40 -5.48
C ASP A 331 -1.21 -42.60 -6.93
N GLY A 332 -0.41 -42.06 -7.85
CA GLY A 332 -0.49 -42.44 -9.23
C GLY A 332 -0.13 -43.91 -9.24
N ASP A 333 -1.14 -44.76 -9.35
CA ASP A 333 -1.02 -46.12 -9.80
C ASP A 333 -0.31 -46.04 -11.16
N VAL A 334 1.02 -46.14 -11.15
CA VAL A 334 1.85 -46.21 -12.35
C VAL A 334 1.56 -47.60 -12.91
N PRO A 335 0.89 -47.73 -14.07
CA PRO A 335 0.70 -49.04 -14.65
C PRO A 335 2.09 -49.55 -15.01
N LEU A 336 2.51 -50.66 -14.39
CA LEU A 336 3.69 -51.39 -14.82
C LEU A 336 3.54 -51.72 -16.31
N PRO A 337 4.55 -51.48 -17.16
CA PRO A 337 4.48 -51.86 -18.56
C PRO A 337 4.34 -53.39 -18.66
N PRO A 338 3.54 -53.90 -19.61
CA PRO A 338 3.39 -55.33 -19.79
C PRO A 338 4.74 -55.92 -20.20
N VAL A 339 5.14 -56.97 -19.48
CA VAL A 339 6.26 -57.82 -19.85
C VAL A 339 5.87 -58.57 -21.14
N PHE A 340 6.53 -58.24 -22.24
CA PHE A 340 6.67 -59.12 -23.41
C PHE A 340 8.10 -59.08 -23.90
#